data_AF-A0A7K7BI74-F1
#
_entry.id   AF-A0A7K7BI74-F1
#
_cell.length_a   1.000
_cell.length_b   1.000
_cell.length_c   1.000
_cell.angle_alpha   90.00
_cell.angle_beta   90.00
_cell.angle_gamma   90.00
#
_symmetry.space_group_name_H-M   'P 1'
#
loop_
_entity.id
_entity.type
_entity.pdbx_description
1 polymer ?
#
loop_
_entity_poly.entity_id
_entity_poly.type
_entity_poly.pdbx_seq_one_letter_code
_entity_poly.pdbx_strand_id
1 'polypeptide(L)'
;MHAGGEVDVRSAYCAAAVASLTNVASAALFAGTAEWIARCQNWEGGIGGVPGMEAHGGYTFCGLAALVILQKEQLLDLRSLLVSVGPRRCPRGPACSLSPRIPAQHWVTGRQMRFEGGFQGRCNKLVDGCYSFWQAGLLPLLHRALHASGDTALSTTHWMFDQAALQRYILLCCQCPAGGLLDKPGKSRDFYHTCYCLSGLAIAQHFGSGELHHELVLGAAENRLQATHPVYNMAPEKVLRAAMHFMRLPPP
;
A
#
# COMPACT_ATOMS: atom_id res chain seq x y z
N MET A 1 6.49 8.83 -17.76
CA MET A 1 7.80 9.39 -17.36
C MET A 1 8.86 8.88 -18.31
N HIS A 2 9.53 9.80 -18.96
CA HIS A 2 10.54 9.58 -19.99
C HIS A 2 11.21 10.93 -20.25
N ALA A 3 12.14 11.00 -21.21
CA ALA A 3 12.71 12.27 -21.65
C ALA A 3 11.58 13.23 -22.10
N GLY A 4 11.49 14.41 -21.45
CA GLY A 4 10.43 15.39 -21.70
C GLY A 4 9.03 15.01 -21.21
N GLY A 5 8.91 13.97 -20.38
CA GLY A 5 7.63 13.51 -19.84
C GLY A 5 7.21 14.20 -18.54
N GLU A 6 6.15 13.67 -17.93
CA GLU A 6 5.63 14.10 -16.64
C GLU A 6 6.55 13.73 -15.47
N VAL A 7 6.27 14.28 -14.28
CA VAL A 7 6.95 13.94 -13.02
C VAL A 7 5.91 13.67 -11.95
N ASP A 8 5.96 12.47 -11.36
CA ASP A 8 5.24 12.12 -10.14
C ASP A 8 5.89 10.91 -9.45
N VAL A 9 5.39 10.56 -8.26
CA VAL A 9 5.97 9.53 -7.37
C VAL A 9 6.01 8.13 -7.96
N ARG A 10 5.29 7.88 -9.07
CA ARG A 10 5.46 6.62 -9.81
C ARG A 10 6.92 6.45 -10.25
N SER A 11 7.65 7.52 -10.58
CA SER A 11 9.06 7.41 -11.05
C SER A 11 9.93 6.88 -9.97
N ALA A 12 9.78 7.44 -8.78
CA ALA A 12 10.60 7.08 -7.64
C ALA A 12 10.45 5.58 -7.33
N TYR A 13 9.22 5.07 -7.31
CA TYR A 13 8.97 3.65 -7.12
C TYR A 13 9.50 2.80 -8.27
N CYS A 14 9.17 3.13 -9.53
CA CYS A 14 9.64 2.35 -10.68
C CYS A 14 11.16 2.28 -10.72
N ALA A 15 11.86 3.41 -10.53
CA ALA A 15 13.31 3.48 -10.52
C ALA A 15 13.92 2.73 -9.33
N ALA A 16 13.40 2.95 -8.11
CA ALA A 16 13.89 2.25 -6.91
C ALA A 16 13.69 0.74 -7.03
N ALA A 17 12.54 0.28 -7.52
CA ALA A 17 12.22 -1.13 -7.64
C ALA A 17 13.11 -1.85 -8.64
N VAL A 18 13.35 -1.28 -9.83
CA VAL A 18 14.27 -1.91 -10.78
C VAL A 18 15.71 -1.83 -10.29
N ALA A 19 16.13 -0.68 -9.77
CA ALA A 19 17.52 -0.47 -9.37
C ALA A 19 17.94 -1.36 -8.20
N SER A 20 17.03 -1.60 -7.24
CA SER A 20 17.28 -2.50 -6.12
C SER A 20 17.34 -3.96 -6.55
N LEU A 21 16.43 -4.40 -7.41
CA LEU A 21 16.41 -5.79 -7.90
C LEU A 21 17.62 -6.12 -8.76
N THR A 22 18.09 -5.18 -9.58
CA THR A 22 19.21 -5.40 -10.50
C THR A 22 20.57 -4.98 -9.93
N ASN A 23 20.66 -4.67 -8.63
CA ASN A 23 21.90 -4.28 -7.96
C ASN A 23 22.62 -3.08 -8.61
N VAL A 24 21.85 -2.07 -9.03
CA VAL A 24 22.39 -0.81 -9.63
C VAL A 24 22.02 0.44 -8.82
N ALA A 25 21.36 0.27 -7.67
CA ALA A 25 21.05 1.37 -6.78
C ALA A 25 22.34 1.97 -6.17
N SER A 26 22.44 3.31 -6.16
CA SER A 26 23.53 4.04 -5.51
C SER A 26 23.01 5.24 -4.75
N ALA A 27 23.80 5.73 -3.79
CA ALA A 27 23.45 6.92 -3.01
C ALA A 27 23.30 8.16 -3.91
N ALA A 28 24.12 8.28 -4.95
CA ALA A 28 24.05 9.37 -5.92
C ALA A 28 22.77 9.30 -6.77
N LEU A 29 22.36 8.10 -7.20
CA LEU A 29 21.17 7.89 -8.02
C LEU A 29 19.88 8.37 -7.33
N PHE A 30 19.79 8.15 -6.01
CA PHE A 30 18.60 8.48 -5.21
C PHE A 30 18.77 9.68 -4.28
N ALA A 31 19.82 10.49 -4.47
CA ALA A 31 20.05 11.69 -3.68
C ALA A 31 18.84 12.63 -3.73
N GLY A 32 18.31 13.04 -2.58
CA GLY A 32 17.14 13.91 -2.47
C GLY A 32 15.79 13.27 -2.79
N THR A 33 15.77 12.00 -3.22
CA THR A 33 14.53 11.31 -3.63
C THR A 33 13.62 11.09 -2.43
N ALA A 34 14.18 10.64 -1.30
CA ALA A 34 13.40 10.33 -0.11
C ALA A 34 12.72 11.58 0.46
N GLU A 35 13.42 12.72 0.48
CA GLU A 35 12.90 14.02 0.90
C GLU A 35 11.82 14.53 -0.06
N TRP A 36 11.99 14.32 -1.37
CA TRP A 36 10.97 14.68 -2.35
C TRP A 36 9.68 13.85 -2.16
N ILE A 37 9.80 12.54 -1.93
CA ILE A 37 8.65 11.67 -1.60
C ILE A 37 7.98 12.15 -0.31
N ALA A 38 8.75 12.46 0.73
CA ALA A 38 8.20 12.92 2.01
C ALA A 38 7.34 14.18 1.86
N ARG A 39 7.75 15.13 1.01
CA ARG A 39 6.94 16.32 0.69
C ARG A 39 5.63 16.02 -0.06
N CYS A 40 5.48 14.81 -0.61
CA CYS A 40 4.24 14.38 -1.26
C CYS A 40 3.21 13.87 -0.24
N GLN A 41 3.60 13.57 1.01
CA GLN A 41 2.64 13.32 2.09
C GLN A 41 1.89 14.60 2.44
N ASN A 42 0.57 14.54 2.50
CA ASN A 42 -0.28 15.71 2.72
C ASN A 42 -1.04 15.65 4.06
N TRP A 43 -1.89 16.65 4.30
CA TRP A 43 -2.67 16.79 5.53
C TRP A 43 -3.64 15.63 5.81
N GLU A 44 -4.01 14.85 4.79
CA GLU A 44 -4.87 13.68 4.94
C GLU A 44 -4.12 12.51 5.58
N GLY A 45 -2.78 12.49 5.48
CA GLY A 45 -1.89 11.42 5.96
C GLY A 45 -1.35 10.52 4.84
N GLY A 46 -2.04 10.43 3.70
CA GLY A 46 -1.54 9.71 2.51
C GLY A 46 -0.62 10.58 1.64
N ILE A 47 -0.20 10.01 0.50
CA ILE A 47 0.76 10.64 -0.42
C ILE A 47 0.06 10.97 -1.75
N GLY A 48 0.27 12.18 -2.25
CA GLY A 48 -0.16 12.62 -3.57
C GLY A 48 0.86 12.31 -4.67
N GLY A 49 0.49 12.52 -5.94
CA GLY A 49 1.40 12.28 -7.07
C GLY A 49 2.65 13.18 -7.04
N VAL A 50 2.46 14.42 -6.62
CA VAL A 50 3.50 15.44 -6.42
C VAL A 50 3.16 16.24 -5.15
N PRO A 51 4.11 17.05 -4.61
CA PRO A 51 3.85 17.85 -3.42
C PRO A 51 2.60 18.75 -3.55
N GLY A 52 1.77 18.75 -2.52
CA GLY A 52 0.54 19.55 -2.46
C GLY A 52 -0.70 18.88 -3.07
N MET A 53 -0.59 17.71 -3.70
CA MET A 53 -1.72 17.00 -4.30
C MET A 53 -2.51 16.16 -3.29
N GLU A 54 -3.76 15.84 -3.66
CA GLU A 54 -4.65 14.94 -2.92
C GLU A 54 -4.02 13.55 -2.74
N ALA A 55 -4.19 12.98 -1.56
CA ALA A 55 -3.65 11.67 -1.22
C ALA A 55 -4.38 10.57 -1.99
N HIS A 56 -3.65 9.63 -2.59
CA HIS A 56 -4.21 8.62 -3.50
C HIS A 56 -3.53 7.27 -3.34
N GLY A 57 -4.31 6.18 -3.23
CA GLY A 57 -3.81 4.83 -2.97
C GLY A 57 -2.62 4.41 -3.82
N GLY A 58 -2.72 4.56 -5.14
CA GLY A 58 -1.60 4.27 -6.06
C GLY A 58 -0.32 5.07 -5.77
N TYR A 59 -0.44 6.38 -5.52
CA TYR A 59 0.72 7.23 -5.22
C TYR A 59 1.26 6.98 -3.81
N THR A 60 0.39 6.72 -2.83
CA THR A 60 0.77 6.27 -1.49
C THR A 60 1.55 4.97 -1.51
N PHE A 61 1.11 3.98 -2.30
CA PHE A 61 1.86 2.75 -2.49
C PHE A 61 3.24 3.03 -3.08
N CYS A 62 3.31 3.78 -4.19
CA CYS A 62 4.59 4.11 -4.81
C CYS A 62 5.54 4.82 -3.83
N GLY A 63 5.05 5.84 -3.12
CA GLY A 63 5.86 6.60 -2.17
C GLY A 63 6.38 5.74 -1.01
N LEU A 64 5.50 4.98 -0.34
CA LEU A 64 5.89 4.14 0.78
C LEU A 64 6.81 3.00 0.34
N ALA A 65 6.48 2.29 -0.75
CA ALA A 65 7.29 1.18 -1.26
C ALA A 65 8.68 1.66 -1.70
N ALA A 66 8.78 2.83 -2.34
CA ALA A 66 10.07 3.45 -2.67
C ALA A 66 10.89 3.75 -1.41
N LEU A 67 10.29 4.37 -0.38
CA LEU A 67 10.99 4.66 0.88
C LEU A 67 11.39 3.39 1.63
N VAL A 68 10.60 2.33 1.55
CA VAL A 68 10.92 0.99 2.06
C VAL A 68 12.16 0.40 1.39
N ILE A 69 12.31 0.59 0.07
CA ILE A 69 13.50 0.17 -0.67
C ILE A 69 14.71 1.01 -0.26
N LEU A 70 14.51 2.32 -0.08
CA LEU A 70 15.55 3.27 0.28
C LEU A 70 15.91 3.28 1.78
N GLN A 71 15.18 2.52 2.62
CA GLN A 71 15.32 2.49 4.09
C GLN A 71 15.15 3.89 4.73
N LYS A 72 14.10 4.60 4.29
CA LYS A 72 13.78 5.98 4.69
C LYS A 72 12.32 6.16 5.13
N GLU A 73 11.65 5.11 5.58
CA GLU A 73 10.25 5.15 6.00
C GLU A 73 9.98 6.17 7.11
N GLN A 74 10.96 6.41 7.99
CA GLN A 74 10.89 7.37 9.08
C GLN A 74 10.74 8.84 8.64
N LEU A 75 10.95 9.15 7.35
CA LEU A 75 10.71 10.49 6.83
C LEU A 75 9.22 10.80 6.64
N LEU A 76 8.36 9.77 6.63
CA LEU A 76 6.92 9.95 6.65
C LEU A 76 6.41 10.00 8.09
N ASP A 77 5.33 10.74 8.29
CA ASP A 77 4.49 10.57 9.47
C ASP A 77 3.68 9.27 9.29
N LEU A 78 4.30 8.14 9.65
CA LEU A 78 3.68 6.80 9.57
C LEU A 78 2.45 6.69 10.47
N ARG A 79 2.42 7.44 11.57
CA ARG A 79 1.22 7.54 12.39
C ARG A 79 0.13 8.21 11.60
N SER A 80 0.35 9.31 10.90
CA SER A 80 -0.70 9.97 10.11
C SER A 80 -1.20 9.13 8.92
N LEU A 81 -0.27 8.42 8.28
CA LEU A 81 -0.58 7.49 7.19
C LEU A 81 -1.42 6.32 7.70
N LEU A 82 -1.04 5.80 8.87
CA LEU A 82 -1.86 4.83 9.56
C LEU A 82 -3.13 5.48 10.10
N VAL A 83 -3.14 6.71 10.66
CA VAL A 83 -4.08 7.50 11.53
C VAL A 83 -4.36 8.91 10.96
N SER A 84 -5.43 9.19 10.20
CA SER A 84 -5.70 10.59 9.79
C SER A 84 -6.05 11.44 11.02
N VAL A 85 -5.27 12.50 11.22
CA VAL A 85 -5.55 13.53 12.21
C VAL A 85 -6.54 14.49 11.56
N GLY A 86 -7.76 14.58 12.10
CA GLY A 86 -8.71 15.62 11.70
C GLY A 86 -8.10 17.03 11.82
N PRO A 87 -8.74 18.06 11.25
CA PRO A 87 -8.16 19.40 11.17
C PRO A 87 -7.62 19.87 12.53
N ARG A 88 -6.35 20.27 12.56
CA ARG A 88 -5.70 20.83 13.74
C ARG A 88 -6.56 21.99 14.25
N ARG A 89 -6.79 22.04 15.57
CA ARG A 89 -7.54 23.12 16.23
C ARG A 89 -7.06 24.49 15.71
N CYS A 90 -8.01 25.35 15.37
CA CYS A 90 -7.78 26.78 15.17
C CYS A 90 -7.08 27.35 16.43
N PRO A 91 -5.99 28.12 16.33
CA PRO A 91 -5.24 28.64 17.47
C PRO A 91 -5.93 29.85 18.13
N ARG A 92 -7.25 29.81 18.36
CA ARG A 92 -7.99 30.87 19.04
C ARG A 92 -8.94 30.32 20.10
N GLY A 93 -8.54 30.45 21.36
CA GLY A 93 -9.45 30.53 22.52
C GLY A 93 -9.45 29.32 23.47
N PRO A 94 -9.34 29.53 24.79
CA PRO A 94 -9.49 28.50 25.80
C PRO A 94 -10.98 28.35 26.19
N ALA A 95 -11.78 27.69 25.34
CA ALA A 95 -13.17 27.35 25.69
C ALA A 95 -13.75 26.28 24.74
N CYS A 96 -13.25 25.04 24.83
CA CYS A 96 -13.95 23.87 24.27
C CYS A 96 -13.45 22.60 24.98
N SER A 97 -13.84 22.45 26.24
CA SER A 97 -13.97 21.15 26.91
C SER A 97 -15.31 20.55 26.46
N LEU A 98 -15.30 19.29 25.98
CA LEU A 98 -16.44 18.51 25.43
C LEU A 98 -16.59 18.49 23.90
N SER A 99 -15.49 18.41 23.15
CA SER A 99 -15.58 17.83 21.81
C SER A 99 -15.50 16.30 21.93
N PRO A 100 -16.43 15.52 21.34
CA PRO A 100 -16.27 14.07 21.25
C PRO A 100 -14.88 13.78 20.67
N ARG A 101 -14.15 12.80 21.22
CA ARG A 101 -12.96 12.27 20.55
C ARG A 101 -13.45 11.69 19.23
N ILE A 102 -13.40 12.46 18.15
CA ILE A 102 -13.56 11.93 16.80
C ILE A 102 -12.49 10.82 16.71
N PRO A 103 -12.87 9.55 16.48
CA PRO A 103 -11.89 8.49 16.33
C PRO A 103 -10.89 8.96 15.28
N ALA A 104 -9.62 8.99 15.63
CA ALA A 104 -8.58 9.37 14.70
C ALA A 104 -8.67 8.39 13.52
N GLN A 105 -9.10 8.86 12.35
CA GLN A 105 -9.46 7.98 11.24
C GLN A 105 -8.24 7.74 10.39
N HIS A 106 -7.48 6.73 10.76
CA HIS A 106 -6.54 6.03 9.93
C HIS A 106 -6.63 6.24 8.41
N TRP A 107 -5.66 6.93 7.74
CA TRP A 107 -5.84 7.34 6.33
C TRP A 107 -6.07 6.13 5.46
N VAL A 108 -5.15 5.16 5.49
CA VAL A 108 -5.26 3.95 4.66
C VAL A 108 -6.39 3.04 5.12
N THR A 109 -6.60 2.82 6.42
CA THR A 109 -7.67 1.90 6.87
C THR A 109 -9.06 2.52 6.67
N GLY A 110 -9.16 3.86 6.72
CA GLY A 110 -10.33 4.64 6.33
C GLY A 110 -10.58 4.69 4.82
N ARG A 111 -9.77 4.00 4.01
CA ARG A 111 -10.07 3.71 2.58
C ARG A 111 -10.78 2.37 2.39
N GLN A 112 -10.85 1.51 3.41
CA GLN A 112 -11.67 0.31 3.31
C GLN A 112 -13.14 0.68 3.49
N MET A 113 -13.95 0.28 2.52
CA MET A 113 -15.36 0.63 2.45
C MET A 113 -16.15 -0.21 3.44
N ARG A 114 -16.82 0.43 4.40
CA ARG A 114 -17.54 -0.25 5.49
C ARG A 114 -18.66 -1.20 5.03
N PHE A 115 -19.23 -0.95 3.85
CA PHE A 115 -20.34 -1.74 3.33
C PHE A 115 -19.85 -2.72 2.26
N GLU A 116 -19.13 -2.22 1.26
CA GLU A 116 -18.64 -3.02 0.13
C GLU A 116 -17.51 -3.97 0.51
N GLY A 117 -16.69 -3.63 1.52
CA GLY A 117 -15.54 -4.43 1.98
C GLY A 117 -14.26 -4.22 1.15
N GLY A 118 -14.39 -3.75 -0.09
CA GLY A 118 -13.28 -3.32 -0.96
C GLY A 118 -12.68 -1.97 -0.54
N PHE A 119 -11.76 -1.44 -1.35
CA PHE A 119 -11.10 -0.16 -1.07
C PHE A 119 -11.46 0.93 -2.09
N GLN A 120 -11.48 2.18 -1.63
CA GLN A 120 -11.50 3.36 -2.49
C GLN A 120 -10.10 3.95 -2.66
N GLY A 121 -9.81 4.55 -3.82
CA GLY A 121 -8.50 5.16 -4.08
C GLY A 121 -8.23 6.44 -3.29
N ARG A 122 -9.29 7.19 -2.99
CA ARG A 122 -9.25 8.50 -2.32
C ARG A 122 -10.53 8.73 -1.55
N CYS A 123 -10.51 9.62 -0.57
CA CYS A 123 -11.68 9.96 0.24
C CYS A 123 -12.88 10.39 -0.62
N ASN A 124 -14.10 9.99 -0.22
CA ASN A 124 -15.36 10.28 -0.93
C ASN A 124 -15.40 9.85 -2.41
N LYS A 125 -14.62 8.84 -2.80
CA LYS A 125 -14.70 8.16 -4.10
C LYS A 125 -15.24 6.74 -3.94
N LEU A 126 -15.64 6.15 -5.06
CA LEU A 126 -16.20 4.80 -5.10
C LEU A 126 -15.14 3.74 -4.78
N VAL A 127 -15.63 2.59 -4.34
CA VAL A 127 -14.86 1.34 -4.29
C VAL A 127 -14.34 0.95 -5.67
N ASP A 128 -13.17 0.32 -5.74
CA ASP A 128 -12.61 -0.25 -6.97
C ASP A 128 -11.65 -1.41 -6.64
N GLY A 129 -11.80 -2.52 -7.37
CA GLY A 129 -11.06 -3.75 -7.21
C GLY A 129 -9.54 -3.61 -7.27
N CYS A 130 -9.00 -2.69 -8.07
CA CYS A 130 -7.54 -2.53 -8.17
C CYS A 130 -6.92 -1.98 -6.87
N TYR A 131 -7.68 -1.23 -6.08
CA TYR A 131 -7.22 -0.75 -4.78
C TYR A 131 -7.12 -1.85 -3.72
N SER A 132 -7.62 -3.05 -4.02
CA SER A 132 -7.33 -4.24 -3.21
C SER A 132 -5.84 -4.48 -3.05
N PHE A 133 -5.01 -4.12 -4.03
CA PHE A 133 -3.55 -4.13 -3.87
C PHE A 133 -3.02 -2.75 -3.46
N TRP A 134 -3.37 -1.69 -4.18
CA TRP A 134 -2.75 -0.37 -3.96
C TRP A 134 -3.00 0.20 -2.56
N GLN A 135 -4.12 -0.12 -1.92
CA GLN A 135 -4.38 0.27 -0.53
C GLN A 135 -3.97 -0.84 0.44
N ALA A 136 -4.46 -2.08 0.25
CA ALA A 136 -4.20 -3.13 1.22
C ALA A 136 -2.72 -3.50 1.32
N GLY A 137 -1.96 -3.36 0.23
CA GLY A 137 -0.52 -3.59 0.19
C GLY A 137 0.31 -2.60 0.99
N LEU A 138 -0.27 -1.47 1.42
CA LEU A 138 0.38 -0.56 2.37
C LEU A 138 0.47 -1.18 3.78
N LEU A 139 -0.47 -2.04 4.17
CA LEU A 139 -0.55 -2.53 5.54
C LEU A 139 0.61 -3.48 5.91
N PRO A 140 1.04 -4.42 5.05
CA PRO A 140 2.27 -5.17 5.29
C PRO A 140 3.52 -4.29 5.37
N LEU A 141 3.60 -3.22 4.56
CA LEU A 141 4.72 -2.28 4.58
C LEU A 141 4.76 -1.48 5.89
N LEU A 142 3.61 -0.98 6.32
CA LEU A 142 3.44 -0.27 7.58
C LEU A 142 3.72 -1.19 8.77
N HIS A 143 3.21 -2.43 8.74
CA HIS A 143 3.48 -3.42 9.77
C HIS A 143 4.98 -3.63 9.96
N ARG A 144 5.73 -3.80 8.86
CA ARG A 144 7.19 -3.92 8.90
C ARG A 144 7.87 -2.68 9.50
N ALA A 145 7.48 -1.49 9.05
CA ALA A 145 8.08 -0.24 9.51
C ALA A 145 7.79 0.01 11.01
N LEU A 146 6.57 -0.23 11.46
CA LEU A 146 6.18 -0.11 12.87
C LEU A 146 6.86 -1.18 13.73
N HIS A 147 6.97 -2.42 13.23
CA HIS A 147 7.68 -3.49 13.93
C HIS A 147 9.16 -3.15 14.13
N ALA A 148 9.83 -2.61 13.10
CA ALA A 148 11.21 -2.13 13.19
C ALA A 148 11.37 -0.97 14.18
N SER A 149 10.32 -0.19 14.45
CA SER A 149 10.31 0.86 15.48
C SER A 149 10.02 0.35 16.90
N GLY A 150 9.81 -0.96 17.07
CA GLY A 150 9.55 -1.58 18.37
C GLY A 150 8.09 -1.49 18.86
N ASP A 151 7.13 -1.31 17.95
CA ASP A 151 5.72 -1.25 18.32
C ASP A 151 5.20 -2.62 18.78
N THR A 152 4.90 -2.73 20.08
CA THR A 152 4.43 -3.96 20.72
C THR A 152 2.93 -4.18 20.60
N ALA A 153 2.18 -3.21 20.06
CA ALA A 153 0.73 -3.32 19.87
C ALA A 153 0.34 -3.98 18.54
N LEU A 154 1.33 -4.31 17.69
CA LEU A 154 1.08 -4.95 16.40
C LEU A 154 0.52 -6.37 16.57
N SER A 155 -0.46 -6.70 15.73
CA SER A 155 -1.04 -8.05 15.68
C SER A 155 0.00 -9.08 15.23
N THR A 156 -0.06 -10.27 15.80
CA THR A 156 0.81 -11.39 15.44
C THR A 156 0.19 -12.33 14.41
N THR A 157 -1.02 -12.04 13.94
CA THR A 157 -1.83 -12.95 13.09
C THR A 157 -2.56 -12.27 11.94
N HIS A 158 -2.72 -10.95 11.96
CA HIS A 158 -3.57 -10.23 11.02
C HIS A 158 -2.97 -8.88 10.62
N TRP A 159 -3.26 -8.45 9.40
CA TRP A 159 -3.00 -7.09 8.94
C TRP A 159 -4.01 -6.09 9.52
N MET A 160 -3.66 -4.81 9.51
CA MET A 160 -4.48 -3.73 10.05
C MET A 160 -5.65 -3.31 9.12
N PHE A 161 -6.35 -4.29 8.53
CA PHE A 161 -7.58 -4.10 7.75
C PHE A 161 -8.46 -5.36 7.84
N ASP A 162 -9.74 -5.26 7.47
CA ASP A 162 -10.65 -6.42 7.45
C ASP A 162 -10.33 -7.32 6.25
N GLN A 163 -9.45 -8.29 6.48
CA GLN A 163 -9.02 -9.27 5.48
C GLN A 163 -10.19 -10.08 4.93
N ALA A 164 -11.16 -10.49 5.76
CA ALA A 164 -12.30 -11.28 5.32
C ALA A 164 -13.27 -10.46 4.45
N ALA A 165 -13.50 -9.19 4.78
CA ALA A 165 -14.31 -8.30 3.95
C ALA A 165 -13.69 -8.04 2.58
N LEU A 166 -12.37 -7.84 2.51
CA LEU A 166 -11.68 -7.66 1.23
C LEU A 166 -11.81 -8.91 0.35
N GLN A 167 -11.60 -10.10 0.92
CA GLN A 167 -11.78 -11.36 0.19
C GLN A 167 -13.22 -11.52 -0.31
N ARG A 168 -14.23 -11.22 0.51
CA ARG A 168 -15.64 -11.24 0.07
C ARG A 168 -15.89 -10.31 -1.10
N TYR A 169 -15.41 -9.07 -1.04
CA TYR A 169 -15.58 -8.10 -2.13
C TYR A 169 -14.98 -8.62 -3.45
N ILE A 170 -13.76 -9.16 -3.41
CA ILE A 170 -13.08 -9.66 -4.60
C ILE A 170 -13.83 -10.87 -5.17
N LEU A 171 -14.11 -11.86 -4.32
CA LEU A 171 -14.72 -13.13 -4.73
C LEU A 171 -16.17 -12.96 -5.21
N LEU A 172 -16.94 -12.06 -4.62
CA LEU A 172 -18.36 -11.89 -4.94
C LEU A 172 -18.62 -10.79 -5.98
N CYS A 173 -17.80 -9.74 -6.05
CA CYS A 173 -18.11 -8.55 -6.84
C CYS A 173 -17.13 -8.28 -7.97
N CYS A 174 -15.91 -8.82 -7.93
CA CYS A 174 -14.86 -8.47 -8.88
C CYS A 174 -14.55 -9.56 -9.91
N GLN A 175 -15.31 -10.65 -9.95
CA GLN A 175 -15.08 -11.75 -10.92
C GLN A 175 -16.01 -11.61 -12.13
N CYS A 176 -15.44 -11.73 -13.33
CA CYS A 176 -16.22 -11.91 -14.54
C CYS A 176 -16.54 -13.40 -14.73
N PRO A 177 -17.81 -13.81 -14.95
CA PRO A 177 -18.17 -15.21 -15.17
C PRO A 177 -17.44 -15.90 -16.33
N ALA A 178 -16.98 -15.13 -17.33
CA ALA A 178 -16.22 -15.63 -18.47
C ALA A 178 -14.70 -15.71 -18.22
N GLY A 179 -14.24 -15.46 -16.98
CA GLY A 179 -12.83 -15.37 -16.60
C GLY A 179 -12.30 -13.93 -16.53
N GLY A 180 -11.25 -13.71 -15.73
CA GLY A 180 -10.70 -12.37 -15.45
C GLY A 180 -11.45 -11.61 -14.36
N LEU A 181 -10.80 -10.59 -13.80
CA LEU A 181 -11.37 -9.73 -12.77
C LEU A 181 -11.53 -8.28 -13.28
N LEU A 182 -12.29 -7.50 -12.53
CA LEU A 182 -12.81 -6.20 -12.93
C LEU A 182 -12.81 -5.21 -11.74
N ASP A 183 -13.07 -3.94 -12.04
CA ASP A 183 -13.20 -2.84 -11.07
C ASP A 183 -14.33 -3.10 -10.05
N LYS A 184 -15.58 -3.16 -10.53
CA LYS A 184 -16.81 -3.32 -9.74
C LYS A 184 -17.93 -3.88 -10.63
N PRO A 185 -19.02 -4.44 -10.07
CA PRO A 185 -20.14 -4.94 -10.86
C PRO A 185 -20.64 -3.92 -11.89
N GLY A 186 -20.86 -4.40 -13.13
CA GLY A 186 -21.24 -3.55 -14.27
C GLY A 186 -20.07 -2.96 -15.06
N LYS A 187 -18.81 -3.18 -14.66
CA LYS A 187 -17.62 -2.84 -15.46
C LYS A 187 -17.09 -4.04 -16.24
N SER A 188 -16.40 -3.77 -17.34
CA SER A 188 -15.74 -4.79 -18.15
C SER A 188 -14.49 -5.33 -17.43
N ARG A 189 -14.14 -6.59 -17.70
CA ARG A 189 -12.87 -7.18 -17.28
C ARG A 189 -11.70 -6.61 -18.05
N ASP A 190 -10.53 -6.59 -17.43
CA ASP A 190 -9.26 -6.30 -18.08
C ASP A 190 -8.08 -6.95 -17.32
N PHE A 191 -6.91 -6.96 -17.93
CA PHE A 191 -5.72 -7.57 -17.32
C PHE A 191 -5.19 -6.80 -16.11
N TYR A 192 -5.41 -5.49 -16.06
CA TYR A 192 -4.97 -4.65 -14.96
C TYR A 192 -5.73 -5.01 -13.68
N HIS A 193 -7.06 -5.03 -13.71
CA HIS A 193 -7.88 -5.45 -12.58
C HIS A 193 -7.70 -6.92 -12.25
N THR A 194 -7.53 -7.79 -13.27
CA THR A 194 -7.17 -9.19 -13.04
C THR A 194 -5.90 -9.31 -12.19
N CYS A 195 -4.84 -8.58 -12.53
CA CYS A 195 -3.61 -8.57 -11.75
C CYS A 195 -3.84 -8.05 -10.33
N TYR A 196 -4.36 -6.84 -10.18
CA TYR A 196 -4.39 -6.17 -8.88
C TYR A 196 -5.47 -6.69 -7.92
N CYS A 197 -6.58 -7.23 -8.43
CA CYS A 197 -7.54 -7.94 -7.59
C CYS A 197 -6.93 -9.23 -7.03
N LEU A 198 -6.21 -10.01 -7.86
CA LEU A 198 -5.55 -11.23 -7.38
C LEU A 198 -4.38 -10.94 -6.44
N SER A 199 -3.58 -9.91 -6.73
CA SER A 199 -2.53 -9.45 -5.81
C SER A 199 -3.12 -9.01 -4.46
N GLY A 200 -4.22 -8.26 -4.46
CA GLY A 200 -4.92 -7.87 -3.24
C GLY A 200 -5.52 -9.06 -2.48
N LEU A 201 -6.07 -10.04 -3.20
CA LEU A 201 -6.57 -11.28 -2.62
C LEU A 201 -5.46 -12.07 -1.92
N ALA A 202 -4.29 -12.20 -2.56
CA ALA A 202 -3.12 -12.84 -1.95
C ALA A 202 -2.68 -12.09 -0.67
N ILE A 203 -2.61 -10.75 -0.69
CA ILE A 203 -2.29 -9.96 0.52
C ILE A 203 -3.31 -10.21 1.65
N ALA A 204 -4.59 -10.30 1.31
CA ALA A 204 -5.65 -10.56 2.28
C ALA A 204 -5.63 -11.99 2.84
N GLN A 205 -5.01 -12.94 2.14
CA GLN A 205 -4.93 -14.34 2.56
C GLN A 205 -3.74 -14.64 3.45
N HIS A 206 -2.61 -13.97 3.23
CA HIS A 206 -1.34 -14.33 3.88
C HIS A 206 -0.84 -13.21 4.79
N PHE A 207 -0.74 -13.51 6.09
CA PHE A 207 -0.03 -12.71 7.08
C PHE A 207 1.37 -13.30 7.34
N GLY A 208 2.38 -12.44 7.46
CA GLY A 208 3.75 -12.85 7.76
C GLY A 208 4.56 -11.76 8.47
N SER A 209 5.15 -12.06 9.63
CA SER A 209 5.99 -11.13 10.39
C SER A 209 7.08 -11.87 11.15
N GLY A 210 8.31 -11.88 10.62
CA GLY A 210 9.38 -12.74 11.14
C GLY A 210 9.02 -14.21 10.94
N GLU A 211 9.12 -15.01 12.00
CA GLU A 211 8.73 -16.44 12.00
C GLU A 211 7.21 -16.65 12.10
N LEU A 212 6.44 -15.59 12.33
CA LEU A 212 4.99 -15.68 12.49
C LEU A 212 4.31 -15.72 11.12
N HIS A 213 3.52 -16.76 10.88
CA HIS A 213 2.73 -16.93 9.67
C HIS A 213 1.30 -17.32 10.04
N HIS A 214 0.33 -16.68 9.39
CA HIS A 214 -1.07 -17.00 9.55
C HIS A 214 -1.79 -16.83 8.21
N GLU A 215 -2.70 -17.75 7.91
CA GLU A 215 -3.48 -17.72 6.68
C GLU A 215 -4.97 -17.67 6.97
N LEU A 216 -5.66 -16.82 6.22
CA LEU A 216 -7.10 -16.70 6.23
C LEU A 216 -7.60 -16.88 4.80
N VAL A 217 -8.07 -18.07 4.44
CA VAL A 217 -8.62 -18.33 3.10
C VAL A 217 -10.12 -18.47 3.20
N LEU A 218 -10.86 -17.56 2.57
CA LEU A 218 -12.32 -17.59 2.58
C LEU A 218 -12.87 -18.49 1.45
N GLY A 219 -13.87 -19.30 1.79
CA GLY A 219 -14.55 -20.19 0.85
C GLY A 219 -13.85 -21.54 0.73
N ALA A 220 -13.78 -22.07 -0.49
CA ALA A 220 -13.14 -23.35 -0.77
C ALA A 220 -11.60 -23.21 -0.66
N ALA A 221 -10.91 -24.30 -0.29
CA ALA A 221 -9.46 -24.27 -0.07
C ALA A 221 -8.68 -23.91 -1.36
N GLU A 222 -9.27 -24.19 -2.52
CA GLU A 222 -8.75 -23.90 -3.86
C GLU A 222 -8.71 -22.40 -4.16
N ASN A 223 -9.38 -21.56 -3.36
CA ASN A 223 -9.27 -20.11 -3.46
C ASN A 223 -7.90 -19.57 -3.02
N ARG A 224 -7.07 -20.40 -2.37
CA ARG A 224 -5.73 -20.02 -1.90
C ARG A 224 -4.84 -19.66 -3.09
N LEU A 225 -4.34 -18.43 -3.10
CA LEU A 225 -3.34 -17.96 -4.06
C LEU A 225 -1.93 -18.20 -3.53
N GLN A 226 -0.93 -18.00 -4.39
CA GLN A 226 0.44 -17.84 -3.93
C GLN A 226 0.60 -16.44 -3.30
N ALA A 227 1.41 -16.36 -2.24
CA ALA A 227 1.73 -15.08 -1.61
C ALA A 227 2.46 -14.15 -2.59
N THR A 228 2.28 -12.83 -2.40
CA THR A 228 2.98 -11.79 -3.17
C THR A 228 3.82 -10.92 -2.24
N HIS A 229 5.00 -10.52 -2.68
CA HIS A 229 5.88 -9.64 -1.95
C HIS A 229 5.28 -8.22 -1.94
N PRO A 230 5.04 -7.61 -0.77
CA PRO A 230 4.25 -6.38 -0.67
C PRO A 230 4.91 -5.16 -1.32
N VAL A 231 6.25 -5.15 -1.44
CA VAL A 231 6.98 -4.10 -2.16
C VAL A 231 6.89 -4.26 -3.67
N TYR A 232 7.22 -5.44 -4.22
CA TYR A 232 7.45 -5.63 -5.65
C TYR A 232 6.26 -6.22 -6.42
N ASN A 233 5.21 -6.66 -5.71
CA ASN A 233 4.06 -7.38 -6.25
C ASN A 233 4.43 -8.60 -7.13
N MET A 234 5.40 -9.38 -6.67
CA MET A 234 5.82 -10.64 -7.29
C MET A 234 5.93 -11.69 -6.20
N ALA A 235 5.84 -12.97 -6.56
CA ALA A 235 6.02 -14.04 -5.59
C ALA A 235 7.37 -13.89 -4.84
N PRO A 236 7.39 -13.96 -3.48
CA PRO A 236 8.58 -13.66 -2.68
C PRO A 236 9.84 -14.42 -3.11
N GLU A 237 9.70 -15.68 -3.55
CA GLU A 237 10.83 -16.48 -4.02
C GLU A 237 11.45 -15.95 -5.32
N LYS A 238 10.66 -15.26 -6.16
CA LYS A 238 11.16 -14.61 -7.39
C LYS A 238 11.96 -13.36 -7.06
N VAL A 239 11.50 -12.56 -6.11
CA VAL A 239 12.23 -11.39 -5.59
C VAL A 239 13.59 -11.82 -5.05
N LEU A 240 13.60 -12.83 -4.16
CA LEU A 240 14.83 -13.35 -3.58
C LEU A 240 15.79 -13.89 -4.65
N ARG A 241 15.27 -14.70 -5.58
CA ARG A 241 16.09 -15.27 -6.67
C ARG A 241 16.70 -14.20 -7.56
N ALA A 242 15.94 -13.17 -7.93
CA ALA A 242 16.42 -12.06 -8.74
C ALA A 242 17.51 -11.27 -7.99
N ALA A 243 17.25 -10.87 -6.74
CA ALA A 243 18.22 -10.13 -5.94
C ALA A 243 19.54 -10.92 -5.75
N MET A 244 19.46 -12.20 -5.38
CA MET A 244 20.65 -13.07 -5.26
C MET A 244 21.40 -13.24 -6.58
N HIS A 245 20.69 -13.24 -7.71
CA HIS A 245 21.34 -13.33 -9.02
C HIS A 245 22.16 -12.07 -9.30
N PHE A 246 21.55 -10.88 -9.21
CA PHE A 246 22.20 -9.61 -9.56
C PHE A 246 23.22 -9.14 -8.53
N MET A 247 23.09 -9.51 -7.25
CA MET A 247 24.12 -9.26 -6.23
C MET A 247 25.47 -9.91 -6.55
N ARG A 248 25.50 -10.96 -7.38
CA ARG A 248 26.75 -11.61 -7.82
C ARG A 248 27.40 -10.90 -9.01
N LEU A 249 26.69 -9.95 -9.62
CA LEU A 249 27.21 -9.13 -10.70
C LEU A 249 27.69 -7.78 -10.11
N PRO A 250 28.80 -7.21 -10.61
CA PRO A 250 29.24 -5.91 -10.16
C PRO A 250 28.20 -4.85 -10.56
N PRO A 251 27.99 -3.81 -9.73
CA PRO A 251 27.25 -2.63 -10.19
C PRO A 251 27.98 -1.99 -11.39
N PRO A 252 27.24 -1.42 -12.34
CA PRO A 252 27.79 -0.78 -13.53
C PRO A 252 28.65 0.45 -13.20
#